data_AF-E4Y6G3-F1
#
_entry.id   AF-E4Y6G3-F1
#
_cell.length_a   1.000
_cell.length_b   1.000
_cell.length_c   1.000
_cell.angle_alpha   90.00
_cell.angle_beta   90.00
_cell.angle_gamma   90.00
#
_symmetry.space_group_name_H-M   'P 1'
#
loop_
_entity.id
_entity.type
_entity.pdbx_description
1 polymer ?
#
loop_
_entity_poly.entity_id
_entity_poly.type
_entity_poly.pdbx_seq_one_letter_code
_entity_poly.pdbx_strand_id
1 'polypeptide(L)'
;MDKCSPSIFKKWLLKKLFNPCGENDQLIVQLLHSAWHQKFDTEYEGFWSYKKYIYVIQTFEDENATQDPRYLVSFKAFLKYIVHVASDIDFNEHWQSYDYSCSPCTMNYHYVTKQESSAADASFILRQRNLTDITYLPEAYDDHTEASPKELFNTHGINNEIALQLYAIYYSDFIMYNYSIDEFLET
;
A
#
# COMPACT_ATOMS: atom_id res chain seq x y z
N MET A 1 25.50 1.02 8.97
CA MET A 1 24.73 0.17 8.03
C MET A 1 23.61 -0.58 8.74
N ASP A 2 23.31 -0.27 10.01
CA ASP A 2 22.39 -1.06 10.84
C ASP A 2 20.92 -0.62 10.75
N LYS A 3 20.60 0.50 10.09
CA LYS A 3 19.30 1.21 10.17
C LYS A 3 18.06 0.42 9.70
N CYS A 4 18.24 -0.74 9.05
CA CYS A 4 17.14 -1.60 8.60
C CYS A 4 17.23 -3.05 9.11
N SER A 5 17.79 -3.25 10.30
CA SER A 5 17.60 -4.53 11.00
C SER A 5 16.16 -4.62 11.55
N PRO A 6 15.48 -5.78 11.47
CA PRO A 6 14.15 -6.01 12.09
C PRO A 6 14.09 -5.65 13.58
N SER A 7 15.25 -5.65 14.27
CA SER A 7 15.38 -5.28 15.69
C SER A 7 15.25 -3.77 15.97
N ILE A 8 15.42 -2.93 14.95
CA ILE A 8 15.52 -1.47 15.08
C ILE A 8 14.15 -0.80 15.12
N PHE A 9 13.13 -1.34 14.42
CA PHE A 9 11.76 -0.81 14.47
C PHE A 9 11.15 -0.78 15.89
N LYS A 10 11.65 -1.64 16.80
CA LYS A 10 11.21 -1.65 18.21
C LYS A 10 11.78 -0.53 19.09
N LYS A 11 12.69 0.34 18.61
CA LYS A 11 13.54 1.15 19.53
C LYS A 11 13.67 2.66 19.29
N TRP A 12 12.88 3.29 18.42
CA TRP A 12 13.10 4.72 18.12
C TRP A 12 12.33 5.68 19.04
N LEU A 13 13.03 6.16 20.08
CA LEU A 13 12.69 7.42 20.77
C LEU A 13 13.72 8.52 20.43
N LEU A 14 13.18 9.67 19.97
CA LEU A 14 13.69 11.05 20.12
C LEU A 14 14.92 11.51 19.31
N LYS A 15 14.71 12.30 18.24
CA LYS A 15 14.90 13.78 18.18
C LYS A 15 14.85 14.39 16.75
N LYS A 16 14.10 15.51 16.64
CA LYS A 16 13.97 16.61 15.63
C LYS A 16 13.89 16.39 14.09
N LEU A 17 12.81 16.99 13.53
CA LEU A 17 12.41 17.38 12.15
C LEU A 17 11.58 16.42 11.26
N PHE A 18 10.41 16.94 10.83
CA PHE A 18 9.24 16.33 10.16
C PHE A 18 9.53 15.33 9.03
N ASN A 19 8.94 14.14 9.16
CA ASN A 19 8.23 13.37 8.12
C ASN A 19 7.48 12.23 8.87
N PRO A 20 6.15 12.22 9.01
CA PRO A 20 5.46 11.02 9.47
C PRO A 20 5.42 10.00 8.32
N CYS A 21 5.81 8.76 8.57
CA CYS A 21 5.46 7.64 7.70
C CYS A 21 4.30 6.89 8.38
N GLY A 22 3.19 6.74 7.65
CA GLY A 22 2.11 5.86 8.06
C GLY A 22 2.55 4.42 7.80
N GLU A 23 2.68 3.63 8.86
CA GLU A 23 2.71 2.18 8.79
C GLU A 23 1.30 1.70 8.49
N ASN A 24 1.15 0.90 7.44
CA ASN A 24 -0.05 0.13 7.21
C ASN A 24 0.32 -1.31 7.51
N ASP A 25 -0.26 -1.88 8.56
CA ASP A 25 -0.07 -3.30 8.93
C ASP A 25 -0.60 -4.26 7.85
N GLN A 26 -1.26 -3.72 6.83
CA GLN A 26 -1.71 -4.47 5.67
C GLN A 26 -0.55 -4.97 4.82
N LEU A 27 -0.66 -6.25 4.46
CA LEU A 27 0.20 -6.91 3.49
C LEU A 27 0.13 -6.17 2.16
N ILE A 28 1.21 -6.15 1.39
CA ILE A 28 1.31 -5.37 0.14
C ILE A 28 0.11 -5.58 -0.81
N VAL A 29 -0.44 -6.80 -0.86
CA VAL A 29 -1.60 -7.12 -1.70
C VAL A 29 -2.87 -6.41 -1.23
N GLN A 30 -3.06 -6.24 0.07
CA GLN A 30 -4.19 -5.49 0.62
C GLN A 30 -4.04 -4.00 0.33
N LEU A 31 -2.81 -3.45 0.39
CA LEU A 31 -2.52 -2.08 -0.04
C LEU A 31 -2.84 -1.88 -1.53
N LEU A 32 -2.35 -2.79 -2.38
CA LEU A 32 -2.62 -2.77 -3.82
C LEU A 32 -4.11 -2.90 -4.10
N HIS A 33 -4.82 -3.76 -3.36
CA HIS A 33 -6.26 -3.92 -3.49
C HIS A 33 -7.01 -2.66 -3.05
N SER A 34 -6.63 -2.01 -1.95
CA SER A 34 -7.25 -0.75 -1.52
C SER A 34 -7.04 0.37 -2.55
N ALA A 35 -5.81 0.50 -3.08
CA ALA A 35 -5.52 1.43 -4.17
C ALA A 35 -6.38 1.13 -5.41
N TRP A 36 -6.45 -0.14 -5.83
CA TRP A 36 -7.28 -0.54 -6.97
C TRP A 36 -8.77 -0.27 -6.73
N HIS A 37 -9.28 -0.69 -5.58
CA HIS A 37 -10.69 -0.60 -5.19
C HIS A 37 -11.19 0.83 -5.30
N GLN A 38 -10.43 1.80 -4.78
CA GLN A 38 -10.83 3.19 -4.83
C GLN A 38 -10.56 3.83 -6.19
N LYS A 39 -9.33 3.70 -6.73
CA LYS A 39 -8.92 4.51 -7.90
C LYS A 39 -9.59 4.07 -9.20
N PHE A 40 -10.06 2.84 -9.26
CA PHE A 40 -10.71 2.28 -10.44
C PHE A 40 -12.20 2.00 -10.26
N ASP A 41 -12.80 2.37 -9.13
CA ASP A 41 -14.25 2.40 -8.98
C ASP A 41 -14.84 3.40 -10.00
N THR A 42 -15.90 2.98 -10.70
CA THR A 42 -16.62 3.81 -11.67
C THR A 42 -17.27 5.06 -11.04
N GLU A 43 -17.54 5.04 -9.74
CA GLU A 43 -18.12 6.16 -8.99
C GLU A 43 -17.06 7.09 -8.38
N TYR A 44 -15.77 6.75 -8.47
CA TYR A 44 -14.71 7.56 -7.88
C TYR A 44 -14.52 8.88 -8.66
N GLU A 45 -14.91 10.00 -8.04
CA GLU A 45 -14.82 11.34 -8.67
C GLU A 45 -13.40 11.71 -9.13
N GLY A 46 -12.38 11.18 -8.45
CA GLY A 46 -10.96 11.43 -8.74
C GLY A 46 -10.37 10.59 -9.87
N PHE A 47 -11.15 9.78 -10.59
CA PHE A 47 -10.62 8.82 -11.59
C PHE A 47 -9.83 9.49 -12.72
N TRP A 48 -10.08 10.77 -13.01
CA TRP A 48 -9.40 11.52 -14.07
C TRP A 48 -7.87 11.52 -13.90
N SER A 49 -7.38 11.58 -12.65
CA SER A 49 -5.95 11.50 -12.33
C SER A 49 -5.33 10.15 -12.72
N TYR A 50 -6.15 9.10 -12.82
CA TYR A 50 -5.73 7.73 -13.09
C TYR A 50 -6.05 7.26 -14.51
N LYS A 51 -6.65 8.13 -15.34
CA LYS A 51 -7.06 7.81 -16.71
C LYS A 51 -5.92 7.25 -17.57
N LYS A 52 -4.69 7.76 -17.41
CA LYS A 52 -3.51 7.24 -18.11
C LYS A 52 -3.19 5.78 -17.74
N TYR A 53 -3.40 5.40 -16.48
CA TYR A 53 -3.17 4.04 -16.00
C TYR A 53 -4.27 3.11 -16.49
N ILE A 54 -5.53 3.56 -16.45
CA ILE A 54 -6.68 2.77 -16.95
C ILE A 54 -6.43 2.29 -18.39
N TYR A 55 -6.02 3.18 -19.30
CA TYR A 55 -5.76 2.79 -20.69
C TYR A 55 -4.66 1.75 -20.85
N VAL A 56 -3.62 1.81 -20.03
CA VAL A 56 -2.51 0.85 -20.09
C VAL A 56 -2.91 -0.45 -19.41
N ILE A 57 -3.58 -0.40 -18.25
CA ILE A 57 -4.02 -1.59 -17.51
C ILE A 57 -5.04 -2.40 -18.33
N GLN A 58 -5.92 -1.74 -19.09
CA GLN A 58 -6.87 -2.41 -19.98
C GLN A 58 -6.20 -3.35 -21.00
N THR A 59 -4.93 -3.13 -21.36
CA THR A 59 -4.20 -4.04 -22.27
C THR A 59 -3.78 -5.36 -21.61
N PHE A 60 -3.96 -5.50 -20.29
CA PHE A 60 -3.61 -6.69 -19.51
C PHE A 60 -4.83 -7.53 -19.10
N GLU A 61 -6.04 -7.10 -19.47
CA GLU A 61 -7.27 -7.86 -19.23
C GLU A 61 -7.22 -9.23 -19.91
N ASP A 62 -7.80 -10.23 -19.24
CA ASP A 62 -7.99 -11.54 -19.87
C ASP A 62 -9.13 -11.44 -20.90
N GLU A 63 -8.93 -11.95 -22.11
CA GLU A 63 -9.90 -11.85 -23.21
C GLU A 63 -11.31 -12.38 -22.88
N ASN A 64 -11.41 -13.29 -21.90
CA ASN A 64 -12.65 -13.93 -21.48
C ASN A 64 -13.02 -13.65 -20.01
N ALA A 65 -12.39 -12.67 -19.35
CA ALA A 65 -12.76 -12.34 -17.98
C ALA A 65 -14.13 -11.64 -17.95
N THR A 66 -15.01 -12.11 -17.05
CA THR A 66 -16.21 -11.35 -16.68
C THR A 66 -15.77 -10.14 -15.86
N GLN A 67 -15.87 -8.95 -16.45
CA GLN A 67 -15.53 -7.72 -15.75
C GLN A 67 -16.68 -7.31 -14.82
N ASP A 68 -16.36 -7.05 -13.56
CA ASP A 68 -17.28 -6.42 -12.61
C ASP A 68 -17.55 -4.99 -13.11
N PRO A 69 -18.80 -4.61 -13.43
CA PRO A 69 -19.12 -3.30 -13.98
C PRO A 69 -18.83 -2.15 -13.01
N ARG A 70 -18.61 -2.44 -11.72
CA ARG A 70 -18.20 -1.46 -10.72
C ARG A 70 -16.80 -0.89 -10.98
N TYR A 71 -15.92 -1.63 -11.67
CA TYR A 71 -14.53 -1.25 -11.84
C TYR A 71 -14.14 -1.08 -13.31
N LEU A 72 -13.37 -0.02 -13.58
CA LEU A 72 -12.88 0.31 -14.91
C LEU A 72 -11.84 -0.69 -15.44
N VAL A 73 -11.18 -1.42 -14.54
CA VAL A 73 -10.21 -2.50 -14.81
C VAL A 73 -10.29 -3.56 -13.71
N SER A 74 -9.99 -4.82 -14.02
CA SER A 74 -9.93 -5.91 -13.06
C SER A 74 -8.70 -5.79 -12.16
N PHE A 75 -8.80 -6.31 -10.93
CA PHE A 75 -7.66 -6.34 -10.00
C PHE A 75 -6.50 -7.17 -10.59
N LYS A 76 -6.82 -8.26 -11.29
CA LYS A 76 -5.82 -9.09 -11.97
C LYS A 76 -5.06 -8.34 -13.07
N ALA A 77 -5.76 -7.58 -13.92
CA ALA A 77 -5.10 -6.75 -14.93
C ALA A 77 -4.22 -5.68 -14.28
N PHE A 78 -4.66 -5.09 -13.17
CA PHE A 78 -3.86 -4.16 -12.39
C PHE A 78 -2.57 -4.81 -11.85
N LEU A 79 -2.63 -5.99 -11.24
CA LEU A 79 -1.43 -6.69 -10.78
C LEU A 79 -0.49 -7.06 -11.93
N LYS A 80 -1.02 -7.49 -13.07
CA LYS A 80 -0.22 -7.74 -14.29
C LYS A 80 0.51 -6.48 -14.77
N TYR A 81 -0.14 -5.32 -14.70
CA TYR A 81 0.49 -4.05 -15.03
C TYR A 81 1.64 -3.72 -14.06
N ILE A 82 1.43 -3.91 -12.74
CA ILE A 82 2.47 -3.68 -11.73
C ILE A 82 3.70 -4.55 -12.01
N VAL A 83 3.50 -5.85 -12.23
CA VAL A 83 4.62 -6.76 -12.52
C VAL A 83 5.25 -6.54 -13.88
N HIS A 84 4.51 -5.98 -14.85
CA HIS A 84 5.05 -5.60 -16.15
C HIS A 84 5.96 -4.36 -16.07
N VAL A 85 5.54 -3.33 -15.33
CA VAL A 85 6.35 -2.14 -15.10
C VAL A 85 7.59 -2.51 -14.26
N ALA A 86 7.43 -3.40 -13.28
CA ALA A 86 8.50 -4.04 -12.49
C ALA A 86 9.45 -3.10 -11.74
N SER A 87 9.17 -1.81 -11.75
CA SER A 87 10.08 -0.74 -11.34
C SER A 87 9.33 0.22 -10.44
N ASP A 88 9.66 0.18 -9.16
CA ASP A 88 8.99 0.94 -8.11
C ASP A 88 9.12 2.47 -8.30
N ILE A 89 10.23 2.92 -8.87
CA ILE A 89 10.42 4.34 -9.23
C ILE A 89 9.42 4.85 -10.28
N ASP A 90 8.89 3.95 -11.11
CA ASP A 90 7.94 4.29 -12.17
C ASP A 90 6.47 4.16 -11.71
N PHE A 91 6.25 3.72 -10.48
CA PHE A 91 4.92 3.58 -9.89
C PHE A 91 4.32 4.93 -9.47
N ASN A 92 3.00 4.97 -9.37
CA ASN A 92 2.31 6.07 -8.70
C ASN A 92 2.47 5.91 -7.19
N GLU A 93 2.46 7.03 -6.47
CA GLU A 93 2.60 7.09 -5.01
C GLU A 93 1.63 6.18 -4.24
N HIS A 94 0.50 5.77 -4.82
CA HIS A 94 -0.47 4.89 -4.18
C HIS A 94 -0.15 3.39 -4.25
N TRP A 95 0.79 2.98 -5.11
CA TRP A 95 1.25 1.58 -5.21
C TRP A 95 2.77 1.48 -5.24
N GLN A 96 3.46 2.55 -4.87
CA GLN A 96 4.88 2.51 -4.54
C GLN A 96 5.11 1.71 -3.26
N SER A 97 6.28 1.07 -3.14
CA SER A 97 6.67 0.43 -1.89
C SER A 97 6.80 1.46 -0.77
N TYR A 98 6.72 0.98 0.48
CA TYR A 98 7.06 1.78 1.64
C TYR A 98 8.55 2.12 1.67
N ASP A 99 9.41 1.18 1.25
CA ASP A 99 10.84 1.44 1.13
C ASP A 99 11.13 2.65 0.24
N TYR A 100 10.43 2.78 -0.89
CA TYR A 100 10.58 3.93 -1.78
C TYR A 100 9.91 5.19 -1.21
N SER A 101 8.62 5.10 -0.85
CA SER A 101 7.80 6.26 -0.47
C SER A 101 8.24 6.89 0.85
N CYS A 102 8.71 6.07 1.78
CA CYS A 102 9.14 6.50 3.10
C CYS A 102 10.69 6.53 3.22
N SER A 103 11.41 5.65 2.53
CA SER A 103 12.86 5.51 2.73
C SER A 103 13.24 5.35 4.21
N PRO A 104 12.61 4.42 4.95
CA PRO A 104 12.72 4.31 6.41
C PRO A 104 14.15 3.99 6.88
N CYS A 105 14.97 3.39 6.01
CA CYS A 105 16.38 3.12 6.32
C CYS A 105 17.25 4.40 6.28
N THR A 106 16.88 5.41 5.49
CA THR A 106 17.68 6.65 5.32
C THR A 106 17.10 7.83 6.08
N MET A 107 15.79 7.86 6.30
CA MET A 107 15.09 8.92 7.01
C MET A 107 15.08 8.69 8.53
N ASN A 108 15.14 9.77 9.31
CA ASN A 108 15.06 9.71 10.77
C ASN A 108 13.68 10.21 11.22
N TYR A 109 12.75 9.29 11.42
CA TYR A 109 11.39 9.62 11.83
C TYR A 109 11.27 9.93 13.33
N HIS A 110 10.35 10.85 13.67
CA HIS A 110 9.96 11.11 15.06
C HIS A 110 8.81 10.25 15.53
N TYR A 111 7.93 9.90 14.60
CA TYR A 111 6.73 9.14 14.83
C TYR A 111 6.55 8.22 13.63
N VAL A 112 6.25 6.96 13.92
CA VAL A 112 5.68 6.00 12.97
C VAL A 112 4.27 5.76 13.51
N THR A 113 3.28 5.98 12.65
CA THR A 113 1.86 5.97 13.03
C THR A 113 1.16 4.88 12.26
N LYS A 114 0.12 4.28 12.80
CA LYS A 114 -0.64 3.27 12.06
C LYS A 114 -1.91 3.87 11.46
N GLN A 115 -2.38 3.30 10.35
CA GLN A 115 -3.62 3.79 9.74
C GLN A 115 -4.81 3.60 10.69
N GLU A 116 -4.90 2.46 11.39
CA GLU A 116 -5.96 2.19 12.36
C GLU A 116 -5.96 3.14 13.56
N SER A 117 -4.80 3.70 13.92
CA SER A 117 -4.66 4.65 15.01
C SER A 117 -4.52 6.10 14.54
N SER A 118 -4.70 6.39 13.26
CA SER A 118 -4.35 7.68 12.64
C SER A 118 -4.98 8.89 13.35
N ALA A 119 -6.25 8.83 13.74
CA ALA A 119 -6.90 9.92 14.48
C ALA A 119 -6.30 10.13 15.88
N ALA A 120 -6.00 9.04 16.60
CA ALA A 120 -5.37 9.08 17.92
C ALA A 120 -3.91 9.56 17.84
N ASP A 121 -3.17 9.07 16.84
CA ASP A 121 -1.78 9.41 16.59
C ASP A 121 -1.63 10.88 16.21
N ALA A 122 -2.47 11.36 15.30
CA ALA A 122 -2.46 12.76 14.92
C ALA A 122 -2.84 13.66 16.11
N SER A 123 -3.81 13.26 16.94
CA SER A 123 -4.16 13.99 18.18
C SER A 123 -3.01 14.01 19.18
N PHE A 124 -2.24 12.94 19.30
CA PHE A 124 -1.04 12.88 20.13
C PHE A 124 0.07 13.78 19.60
N ILE A 125 0.34 13.72 18.29
CA ILE A 125 1.39 14.51 17.64
C ILE A 125 1.09 16.01 17.75
N LEU A 126 -0.15 16.43 17.51
CA LEU A 126 -0.56 17.84 17.61
C LEU A 126 -0.35 18.40 19.04
N ARG A 127 -0.75 17.64 20.07
CA ARG A 127 -0.52 18.00 21.48
C ARG A 127 0.96 18.14 21.80
N GLN A 128 1.78 17.20 21.34
CA GLN A 128 3.22 17.21 21.57
C GLN A 128 3.94 18.40 20.89
N ARG A 129 3.28 19.04 19.91
CA ARG A 129 3.78 20.22 19.20
C ARG A 129 3.20 21.54 19.69
N ASN A 130 2.37 21.54 20.74
CA ASN A 130 1.61 22.71 21.18
C ASN A 130 0.74 23.31 20.05
N LEU A 131 0.28 22.47 19.11
CA LEU A 131 -0.64 22.86 18.03
C LEU A 131 -2.06 22.50 18.43
N THR A 132 -2.56 23.16 19.48
CA THR A 132 -3.87 22.87 20.08
C THR A 132 -5.05 23.49 19.33
N ASP A 133 -4.78 24.40 18.40
CA ASP A 133 -5.81 25.14 17.65
C ASP A 133 -6.31 24.37 16.41
N ILE A 134 -5.74 23.20 16.11
CA ILE A 134 -6.20 22.30 15.05
C ILE A 134 -7.23 21.35 15.66
N THR A 135 -8.51 21.61 15.41
CA THR A 135 -9.65 20.94 16.04
C THR A 135 -10.25 19.80 15.22
N TYR A 136 -9.82 19.60 13.98
CA TYR A 136 -10.34 18.55 13.11
C TYR A 136 -9.20 17.77 12.46
N LEU A 137 -9.17 16.47 12.77
CA LEU A 137 -8.44 15.46 12.02
C LEU A 137 -9.52 14.61 11.34
N PRO A 138 -9.47 14.42 10.01
CA PRO A 138 -10.35 13.47 9.36
C PRO A 138 -10.23 12.11 10.06
N GLU A 139 -11.37 11.43 10.26
CA GLU A 139 -11.34 10.05 10.68
C GLU A 139 -10.55 9.22 9.66
N ALA A 140 -9.91 8.14 10.11
CA ALA A 140 -9.24 7.20 9.23
C ALA A 140 -10.25 6.75 8.16
N TYR A 141 -9.84 6.71 6.89
CA TYR A 141 -10.64 6.05 5.87
C TYR A 141 -10.72 4.56 6.24
N ASP A 142 -11.91 4.09 6.58
CA ASP A 142 -12.21 2.68 6.87
C ASP A 142 -12.45 1.89 5.58
N ASP A 143 -11.56 2.07 4.59
CA ASP A 143 -11.56 1.32 3.32
C ASP A 143 -10.59 0.13 3.40
N HIS A 144 -10.45 -0.43 4.60
CA HIS A 144 -9.59 -1.59 4.84
C HIS A 144 -10.31 -2.86 4.40
N THR A 145 -9.69 -3.61 3.49
CA THR A 145 -10.16 -4.96 3.20
C THR A 145 -9.80 -5.89 4.36
N GLU A 146 -10.79 -6.62 4.88
CA GLU A 146 -10.55 -7.68 5.87
C GLU A 146 -10.07 -8.99 5.22
N ALA A 147 -10.12 -9.09 3.88
CA ALA A 147 -9.68 -10.27 3.17
C ALA A 147 -8.15 -10.42 3.27
N SER A 148 -7.69 -11.64 3.56
CA SER A 148 -6.28 -12.01 3.50
C SER A 148 -5.75 -11.95 2.07
N PRO A 149 -4.42 -11.78 1.85
CA PRO A 149 -3.85 -11.83 0.50
C PRO A 149 -4.21 -13.09 -0.28
N LYS A 150 -4.22 -14.24 0.38
CA LYS A 150 -4.65 -15.51 -0.21
C LYS A 150 -6.10 -15.47 -0.68
N GLU A 151 -7.02 -14.92 0.11
CA GLU A 151 -8.42 -14.76 -0.30
C GLU A 151 -8.57 -13.81 -1.48
N LEU A 152 -7.82 -12.71 -1.50
CA LEU A 152 -7.80 -11.77 -2.63
C LEU A 152 -7.27 -12.44 -3.90
N PHE A 153 -6.19 -13.22 -3.80
CA PHE A 153 -5.63 -13.94 -4.95
C PHE A 153 -6.60 -14.98 -5.49
N ASN A 154 -7.18 -15.80 -4.61
CA ASN A 154 -8.20 -16.78 -5.01
C ASN A 154 -9.41 -16.11 -5.66
N THR A 155 -9.92 -15.03 -5.06
CA THR A 155 -11.12 -14.30 -5.53
C THR A 155 -10.89 -13.68 -6.91
N HIS A 156 -9.69 -13.19 -7.18
CA HIS A 156 -9.34 -12.55 -8.44
C HIS A 156 -8.61 -13.47 -9.42
N GLY A 157 -8.45 -14.76 -9.11
CA GLY A 157 -7.79 -15.76 -9.96
C GLY A 157 -6.34 -15.40 -10.29
N ILE A 158 -5.58 -14.99 -9.27
CA ILE A 158 -4.18 -14.59 -9.37
C ILE A 158 -3.29 -15.80 -9.17
N ASN A 159 -2.40 -16.07 -10.12
CA ASN A 159 -1.51 -17.23 -10.04
C ASN A 159 -0.25 -16.96 -9.19
N ASN A 160 0.42 -18.04 -8.79
CA ASN A 160 1.67 -17.96 -8.03
C ASN A 160 2.81 -17.23 -8.76
N GLU A 161 2.78 -17.14 -10.08
CA GLU A 161 3.80 -16.40 -10.84
C GLU A 161 3.72 -14.90 -10.56
N ILE A 162 2.52 -14.31 -10.60
CA ILE A 162 2.29 -12.91 -10.23
C ILE A 162 2.67 -12.68 -8.76
N ALA A 163 2.31 -13.61 -7.87
CA ALA A 163 2.67 -13.54 -6.45
C ALA A 163 4.19 -13.43 -6.23
N LEU A 164 4.96 -14.29 -6.91
CA LEU A 164 6.43 -14.30 -6.83
C LEU A 164 7.05 -13.02 -7.40
N GLN A 165 6.49 -12.48 -8.49
CA GLN A 165 6.97 -11.22 -9.08
C GLN A 165 6.67 -10.02 -8.17
N LEU A 166 5.48 -9.97 -7.56
CA LEU A 166 5.15 -8.95 -6.56
C LEU A 166 6.09 -9.05 -5.35
N TYR A 167 6.36 -10.26 -4.85
CA TYR A 167 7.35 -10.44 -3.78
C TYR A 167 8.73 -9.89 -4.15
N ALA A 168 9.19 -10.10 -5.38
CA ALA A 168 10.47 -9.57 -5.84
C ALA A 168 10.48 -8.03 -5.90
N ILE A 169 9.40 -7.42 -6.38
CA ILE A 169 9.26 -5.95 -6.48
C ILE A 169 9.22 -5.30 -5.09
N TYR A 170 8.46 -5.88 -4.15
CA TYR A 170 8.24 -5.33 -2.81
C TYR A 170 9.09 -6.01 -1.72
N TYR A 171 10.19 -6.66 -2.09
CA TYR A 171 10.99 -7.49 -1.18
C TYR A 171 11.41 -6.75 0.10
N SER A 172 11.83 -5.48 -0.03
CA SER A 172 12.20 -4.65 1.13
C SER A 172 11.06 -4.52 2.15
N ASP A 173 9.82 -4.33 1.68
CA ASP A 173 8.64 -4.19 2.54
C ASP A 173 8.33 -5.51 3.26
N PHE A 174 8.45 -6.65 2.57
CA PHE A 174 8.30 -7.98 3.20
C PHE A 174 9.28 -8.18 4.36
N ILE A 175 10.55 -7.80 4.17
CA ILE A 175 11.57 -7.91 5.21
C ILE A 175 11.30 -6.93 6.36
N MET A 176 10.90 -5.71 6.02
CA MET A 176 10.67 -4.63 6.99
C MET A 176 9.54 -4.96 7.96
N TYR A 177 8.43 -5.50 7.44
CA TYR A 177 7.24 -5.83 8.22
C TYR A 177 7.17 -7.30 8.62
N ASN A 178 8.19 -8.09 8.32
CA ASN A 178 8.31 -9.51 8.68
C ASN A 178 7.13 -10.35 8.16
N TYR A 179 6.76 -10.13 6.90
CA TYR A 179 5.74 -10.90 6.18
C TYR A 179 6.36 -12.11 5.48
N SER A 180 5.63 -13.24 5.45
CA SER A 180 6.06 -14.44 4.70
C SER A 180 5.38 -14.49 3.34
N ILE A 181 6.12 -14.89 2.30
CA ILE A 181 5.54 -15.18 0.99
C ILE A 181 4.53 -16.34 1.03
N ASP A 182 4.63 -17.22 2.02
CA ASP A 182 3.70 -18.36 2.20
C ASP A 182 2.25 -17.90 2.42
N GLU A 183 2.05 -16.66 2.90
CA GLU A 183 0.74 -16.04 3.07
C GLU A 183 0.06 -15.70 1.73
N PHE A 184 0.81 -15.78 0.63
CA PHE A 184 0.41 -15.36 -0.71
C PHE A 184 0.35 -16.52 -1.70
N LEU A 185 1.01 -17.64 -1.42
CA LEU A 185 1.08 -18.76 -2.36
C LEU A 185 -0.20 -19.61 -2.26
N GLU A 186 -0.85 -19.81 -3.41
CA GLU A 186 -1.88 -20.82 -3.57
C GLU A 186 -1.22 -22.20 -3.50
N THR A 187 -1.74 -23.04 -2.61
CA THR A 187 -1.28 -24.41 -2.31
C THR A 187 -2.36 -25.40 -2.65
#